data_AF-A0A2T9Z1L0-F1
#
_entry.id   AF-A0A2T9Z1L0-F1
#
_cell.length_a   1.000
_cell.length_b   1.000
_cell.length_c   1.000
_cell.angle_alpha   90.00
_cell.angle_beta   90.00
_cell.angle_gamma   90.00
#
_symmetry.space_group_name_H-M   'P 1'
#
loop_
_entity.id
_entity.type
_entity.pdbx_description
1 polymer ?
#
loop_
_entity_poly.entity_id
_entity_poly.type
_entity_poly.pdbx_seq_one_letter_code
_entity_poly.pdbx_strand_id
1 'polypeptide(L)'
;MNNPQLVVVFTDELINLHRGQGMEIYWRDNLVCPDEQDYIKMVSNKTGGLFRLAVRMMQACSTEKSDVVKLVDMLGIYFQIRDDYMNIKSEQYSSNKGFFEDITEGKFSFPIIHSIRTEKYTNQIMNIMRQKTRNENVKLYAADLILKSGSFDYTLEYLKKIETDIYNEIEALGGNKRLSAIMAALSKEVKL
;
A
#
# COMPACT_ATOMS: atom_id res chain seq x y z
N MET A 1 13.86 -27.02 13.40
CA MET A 1 14.54 -25.75 13.74
C MET A 1 15.99 -25.67 13.22
N ASN A 2 16.41 -26.47 12.22
CA ASN A 2 17.83 -26.55 11.79
C ASN A 2 18.15 -25.90 10.43
N ASN A 3 17.32 -25.00 9.90
CA ASN A 3 17.65 -24.29 8.66
C ASN A 3 18.19 -22.88 8.98
N PRO A 4 19.52 -22.64 8.92
CA PRO A 4 20.09 -21.33 9.22
C PRO A 4 19.61 -20.24 8.27
N GLN A 5 19.12 -20.59 7.07
CA GLN A 5 18.54 -19.63 6.13
C GLN A 5 17.27 -18.97 6.68
N LEU A 6 16.51 -19.64 7.56
CA LEU A 6 15.30 -19.07 8.16
C LEU A 6 15.62 -17.85 9.04
N VAL A 7 16.73 -17.90 9.78
CA VAL A 7 17.18 -16.79 10.64
C VAL A 7 17.63 -15.61 9.79
N VAL A 8 18.34 -15.88 8.69
CA VAL A 8 18.77 -14.84 7.73
C VAL A 8 17.56 -14.17 7.09
N VAL A 9 16.63 -14.96 6.53
CA VAL A 9 15.39 -14.44 5.93
C VAL A 9 14.59 -13.61 6.92
N PHE A 10 14.42 -14.10 8.15
CA PHE A 10 13.71 -13.38 9.20
C PHE A 10 14.37 -12.04 9.52
N THR A 11 15.68 -12.03 9.70
CA THR A 11 16.44 -10.83 10.04
C THR A 11 16.39 -9.80 8.91
N ASP A 12 16.63 -10.23 7.67
CA ASP A 12 16.62 -9.36 6.49
C ASP A 12 15.26 -8.67 6.32
N GLU A 13 14.16 -9.43 6.36
CA GLU A 13 12.85 -8.86 6.11
C GLU A 13 12.34 -8.02 7.28
N LEU A 14 12.73 -8.32 8.53
CA LEU A 14 12.46 -7.41 9.65
C LEU A 14 13.21 -6.08 9.51
N ILE A 15 14.47 -6.10 9.04
CA ILE A 15 15.21 -4.86 8.78
C ILE A 15 14.50 -4.04 7.71
N ASN A 16 14.06 -4.67 6.62
CA ASN A 16 13.30 -3.99 5.57
C ASN A 16 12.00 -3.41 6.10
N LEU A 17 11.25 -4.17 6.90
CA LEU A 17 10.01 -3.72 7.53
C LEU A 17 10.23 -2.44 8.35
N HIS A 18 11.25 -2.41 9.20
CA HIS A 18 11.58 -1.24 10.02
C HIS A 18 12.06 -0.05 9.18
N ARG A 19 12.80 -0.28 8.07
CA ARG A 19 13.17 0.78 7.14
C ARG A 19 11.95 1.42 6.49
N GLY A 20 11.02 0.60 5.98
CA GLY A 20 9.77 1.09 5.40
C GLY A 20 8.95 1.88 6.42
N GLN A 21 8.75 1.33 7.62
CA GLN A 21 8.03 2.02 8.69
C GLN A 21 8.73 3.34 9.11
N GLY A 22 10.06 3.35 9.15
CA GLY A 22 10.85 4.54 9.45
C GLY A 22 10.68 5.65 8.42
N MET A 23 10.65 5.30 7.12
CA MET A 23 10.38 6.27 6.04
C MET A 23 8.99 6.91 6.18
N GLU A 24 7.96 6.11 6.41
CA GLU A 24 6.58 6.60 6.61
C GLU A 24 6.49 7.55 7.82
N ILE A 25 7.06 7.16 8.96
CA ILE A 25 7.10 7.97 10.18
C ILE A 25 7.84 9.28 9.93
N TYR A 26 9.01 9.20 9.27
CA TYR A 26 9.81 10.38 8.96
C TYR A 26 9.01 11.39 8.13
N TRP A 27 8.36 10.95 7.05
CA TRP A 27 7.54 11.82 6.21
C TRP A 27 6.39 12.45 6.99
N ARG A 28 5.63 11.62 7.73
CA ARG A 28 4.51 12.03 8.56
C ARG A 28 4.90 13.10 9.57
N ASP A 29 5.96 12.87 10.33
CA ASP A 29 6.30 13.71 11.48
C ASP A 29 7.13 14.95 11.09
N ASN A 30 7.78 14.92 9.92
CA ASN A 30 8.45 16.11 9.35
C ASN A 30 7.58 16.85 8.32
N LEU A 31 6.35 16.37 8.08
CA LEU A 31 5.43 16.92 7.09
C LEU A 31 6.02 17.03 5.67
N VAL A 32 6.82 16.03 5.29
CA VAL A 32 7.46 15.95 3.97
C VAL A 32 6.68 14.96 3.13
N CYS A 33 5.90 15.45 2.16
CA CYS A 33 5.25 14.57 1.20
C CYS A 33 6.30 13.87 0.34
N PRO A 34 6.36 12.52 0.28
CA PRO A 34 7.24 11.82 -0.65
C PRO A 34 6.80 12.01 -2.09
N ASP A 35 7.64 11.62 -3.04
CA ASP A 35 7.16 11.34 -4.39
C ASP A 35 6.59 9.91 -4.47
N GLU A 36 5.99 9.57 -5.61
CA GLU A 36 5.39 8.26 -5.80
C GLU A 36 6.42 7.13 -5.73
N GLN A 37 7.61 7.32 -6.31
CA GLN A 37 8.64 6.27 -6.36
C GLN A 37 9.17 5.94 -4.96
N ASP A 38 9.39 6.97 -4.15
CA ASP A 38 9.76 6.84 -2.75
C ASP A 38 8.66 6.13 -1.96
N TYR A 39 7.39 6.49 -2.17
CA TYR A 39 6.28 5.79 -1.54
C TYR A 39 6.26 4.30 -1.93
N ILE A 40 6.40 3.95 -3.21
CA ILE A 40 6.44 2.55 -3.65
C ILE A 40 7.61 1.79 -3.00
N LYS A 41 8.78 2.42 -2.89
CA LYS A 41 9.93 1.84 -2.21
C LYS A 41 9.67 1.61 -0.72
N MET A 42 9.01 2.56 -0.05
CA MET A 42 8.59 2.41 1.34
C MET A 42 7.62 1.24 1.51
N VAL A 43 6.61 1.13 0.65
CA VAL A 43 5.62 0.05 0.69
C VAL A 43 6.25 -1.30 0.44
N SER A 44 7.15 -1.41 -0.55
CA SER A 44 7.89 -2.64 -0.80
C SER A 44 8.69 -3.09 0.42
N ASN A 45 9.28 -2.16 1.17
CA ASN A 45 9.98 -2.46 2.42
C ASN A 45 9.02 -2.87 3.56
N LYS A 46 7.93 -2.12 3.77
CA LYS A 46 6.98 -2.31 4.88
C LYS A 46 6.05 -3.51 4.67
N THR A 47 5.17 -3.41 3.68
CA THR A 47 4.11 -4.40 3.42
C THR A 47 4.64 -5.56 2.60
N GLY A 48 5.48 -5.26 1.59
CA GLY A 48 6.21 -6.29 0.84
C GLY A 48 7.14 -7.11 1.74
N GLY A 49 7.74 -6.51 2.78
CA GLY A 49 8.61 -7.21 3.73
C GLY A 49 7.95 -8.38 4.44
N LEU A 50 6.71 -8.21 4.93
CA LEU A 50 5.98 -9.31 5.57
C LEU A 50 5.58 -10.41 4.58
N PHE A 51 5.19 -10.03 3.36
CA PHE A 51 4.82 -11.03 2.35
C PHE A 51 6.07 -11.82 1.90
N ARG A 52 7.19 -11.13 1.65
CA ARG A 52 8.48 -11.75 1.34
C ARG A 52 8.96 -12.64 2.48
N LEU A 53 8.80 -12.22 3.73
CA LEU A 53 9.15 -13.04 4.89
C LEU A 53 8.43 -14.40 4.84
N ALA A 54 7.11 -14.39 4.70
CA ALA A 54 6.32 -15.62 4.62
C ALA A 54 6.75 -16.49 3.44
N VAL A 55 6.90 -15.91 2.25
CA VAL A 55 7.23 -16.66 1.03
C VAL A 55 8.66 -17.17 1.02
N ARG A 56 9.65 -16.36 1.42
CA ARG A 56 11.06 -16.78 1.52
C ARG A 56 11.25 -17.86 2.58
N MET A 57 10.48 -17.83 3.69
CA MET A 57 10.46 -18.93 4.66
C MET A 57 9.89 -20.22 4.06
N MET A 58 8.80 -20.14 3.29
CA MET A 58 8.26 -21.30 2.58
C MET A 58 9.26 -21.85 1.55
N GLN A 59 9.91 -20.99 0.76
CA GLN A 59 10.94 -21.37 -0.21
C GLN A 59 12.17 -22.03 0.45
N ALA A 60 12.59 -21.53 1.62
CA ALA A 60 13.69 -22.12 2.37
C ALA A 60 13.40 -23.57 2.82
N CYS A 61 12.12 -23.93 2.96
CA CYS A 61 11.66 -25.27 3.30
C CYS A 61 11.18 -26.09 2.08
N SER A 62 11.15 -25.48 0.88
CA SER A 62 10.66 -26.10 -0.35
C SER A 62 11.80 -26.60 -1.24
N THR A 63 11.52 -27.68 -1.98
CA THR A 63 12.36 -28.12 -3.10
C THR A 63 12.17 -27.25 -4.34
N GLU A 64 11.05 -26.52 -4.43
CA GLU A 64 10.76 -25.57 -5.51
C GLU A 64 11.62 -24.30 -5.37
N LYS A 65 12.23 -23.86 -6.47
CA LYS A 65 13.20 -22.75 -6.50
C LYS A 65 12.80 -21.61 -7.44
N SER A 66 11.58 -21.63 -7.97
CA SER A 66 10.99 -20.51 -8.69
C SER A 66 11.16 -19.19 -7.92
N ASP A 67 11.69 -18.18 -8.59
CA ASP A 67 11.76 -16.83 -8.06
C ASP A 67 10.40 -16.15 -8.18
N VAL A 68 9.73 -16.03 -7.04
CA VAL A 68 8.40 -15.40 -6.93
C VAL A 68 8.47 -14.04 -6.25
N VAL A 69 9.67 -13.50 -5.96
CA VAL A 69 9.84 -12.27 -5.19
C VAL A 69 9.17 -11.09 -5.90
N LYS A 70 9.33 -11.00 -7.23
CA LYS A 70 8.69 -9.95 -8.05
C LYS A 70 7.16 -9.96 -7.90
N LEU A 71 6.54 -11.15 -8.01
CA LEU A 71 5.10 -11.31 -7.82
C LEU A 71 4.67 -10.86 -6.41
N VAL A 72 5.44 -11.26 -5.40
CA VAL A 72 5.18 -10.94 -3.99
C VAL A 72 5.26 -9.43 -3.72
N ASP A 73 6.25 -8.75 -4.31
CA ASP A 73 6.39 -7.30 -4.19
C ASP A 73 5.22 -6.55 -4.83
N MET A 74 4.79 -6.97 -6.03
CA MET A 74 3.61 -6.40 -6.68
C MET A 74 2.34 -6.61 -5.86
N LEU A 75 2.16 -7.80 -5.26
CA LEU A 75 1.05 -8.08 -4.35
C LEU A 75 1.07 -7.16 -3.12
N GLY A 76 2.25 -6.93 -2.52
CA GLY A 76 2.41 -6.03 -1.39
C GLY A 76 2.07 -4.57 -1.73
N ILE A 77 2.50 -4.10 -2.91
CA ILE A 77 2.17 -2.77 -3.41
C ILE A 77 0.67 -2.63 -3.67
N TYR A 78 0.07 -3.59 -4.39
CA TYR A 78 -1.36 -3.61 -4.67
C TYR A 78 -2.19 -3.56 -3.37
N PHE A 79 -1.82 -4.41 -2.39
CA PHE A 79 -2.54 -4.49 -1.12
C PHE A 79 -2.49 -3.18 -0.34
N GLN A 80 -1.33 -2.52 -0.28
CA GLN A 80 -1.20 -1.26 0.45
C GLN A 80 -1.94 -0.10 -0.22
N ILE A 81 -1.82 0.06 -1.55
CA ILE A 81 -2.52 1.14 -2.27
C ILE A 81 -4.03 0.92 -2.19
N ARG A 82 -4.47 -0.33 -2.22
CA ARG A 82 -5.86 -0.69 -1.99
C ARG A 82 -6.33 -0.32 -0.58
N ASP A 83 -5.56 -0.64 0.47
CA ASP A 83 -5.90 -0.23 1.86
C ASP A 83 -6.00 1.30 1.97
N ASP A 84 -5.04 2.02 1.39
CA ASP A 84 -5.01 3.48 1.33
C ASP A 84 -6.26 4.06 0.62
N TYR A 85 -6.69 3.46 -0.49
CA TYR A 85 -7.92 3.87 -1.19
C TYR A 85 -9.18 3.59 -0.36
N MET A 86 -9.26 2.39 0.23
CA MET A 86 -10.42 1.96 1.03
C MET A 86 -10.56 2.75 2.32
N ASN A 87 -9.47 3.27 2.89
CA ASN A 87 -9.45 4.17 4.05
C ASN A 87 -10.32 5.43 3.82
N ILE A 88 -10.42 5.88 2.57
CA ILE A 88 -11.16 7.09 2.20
C ILE A 88 -12.59 6.78 1.74
N LYS A 89 -12.76 5.71 0.95
CA LYS A 89 -14.02 5.46 0.22
C LYS A 89 -15.01 4.54 0.90
N SER A 90 -14.58 3.67 1.80
CA SER A 90 -15.45 2.60 2.27
C SER A 90 -16.15 2.97 3.58
N GLU A 91 -17.47 3.16 3.49
CA GLU A 91 -18.37 3.30 4.65
C GLU A 91 -18.28 2.07 5.57
N GLN A 92 -18.05 0.88 5.00
CA GLN A 92 -17.92 -0.38 5.74
C GLN A 92 -16.54 -0.53 6.42
N TYR A 93 -15.48 0.07 5.87
CA TYR A 93 -14.19 0.20 6.59
C TYR A 93 -14.29 1.25 7.70
N SER A 94 -15.05 2.32 7.45
CA SER A 94 -15.24 3.41 8.40
C SER A 94 -15.89 2.94 9.70
N SER A 95 -16.78 1.96 9.65
CA SER A 95 -17.41 1.39 10.86
C SER A 95 -16.47 0.55 11.73
N ASN A 96 -15.39 -0.02 11.16
CA ASN A 96 -14.42 -0.86 11.89
C ASN A 96 -13.16 -0.11 12.33
N LYS A 97 -12.68 0.84 11.51
CA LYS A 97 -11.37 1.52 11.71
C LYS A 97 -11.50 3.01 11.98
N GLY A 98 -12.68 3.61 11.73
CA GLY A 98 -12.89 5.06 11.70
C GLY A 98 -12.82 5.62 10.28
N PHE A 99 -13.61 6.65 9.98
CA PHE A 99 -13.60 7.30 8.66
C PHE A 99 -12.28 8.05 8.45
N PHE A 100 -11.58 7.74 7.35
CA PHE A 100 -10.39 8.45 6.88
C PHE A 100 -9.32 8.71 7.95
N GLU A 101 -8.90 7.64 8.65
CA GLU A 101 -7.91 7.73 9.73
C GLU A 101 -6.51 8.14 9.26
N ASP A 102 -6.18 7.98 7.97
CA ASP A 102 -4.90 8.48 7.44
C ASP A 102 -4.76 10.01 7.67
N ILE A 103 -5.86 10.77 7.66
CA ILE A 103 -5.87 12.21 8.04
C ILE A 103 -5.60 12.40 9.54
N THR A 104 -6.19 11.57 10.40
CA THR A 104 -5.95 11.62 11.85
C THR A 104 -4.48 11.36 12.15
N GLU A 105 -3.88 10.40 11.47
CA GLU A 105 -2.48 10.04 11.65
C GLU A 105 -1.54 11.07 11.01
N GLY A 106 -2.00 11.79 9.97
CA GLY A 106 -1.16 12.61 9.11
C GLY A 106 -0.33 11.76 8.13
N LYS A 107 -0.77 10.54 7.84
CA LYS A 107 -0.09 9.58 6.96
C LYS A 107 -0.22 10.00 5.50
N PHE A 108 0.91 10.10 4.80
CA PHE A 108 0.93 10.32 3.35
C PHE A 108 0.60 9.02 2.60
N SER A 109 -0.69 8.74 2.43
CA SER A 109 -1.18 7.62 1.63
C SER A 109 -1.18 7.93 0.13
N PHE A 110 -1.24 6.90 -0.71
CA PHE A 110 -1.12 7.01 -2.17
C PHE A 110 -2.03 8.11 -2.79
N PRO A 111 -3.36 8.13 -2.55
CA PRO A 111 -4.23 9.18 -3.08
C PRO A 111 -3.92 10.58 -2.51
N ILE A 112 -3.45 10.68 -1.26
CA ILE A 112 -3.03 11.95 -0.65
C ILE A 112 -1.78 12.47 -1.35
N ILE A 113 -0.77 11.62 -1.56
CA ILE A 113 0.48 11.98 -2.24
C ILE A 113 0.17 12.51 -3.63
N HIS A 114 -0.58 11.74 -4.43
CA HIS A 114 -0.97 12.19 -5.77
C HIS A 114 -1.68 13.54 -5.71
N SER A 115 -2.65 13.72 -4.80
CA SER A 115 -3.41 14.97 -4.68
C SER A 115 -2.53 16.20 -4.40
N ILE A 116 -1.51 16.04 -3.55
CA ILE A 116 -0.54 17.11 -3.22
C ILE A 116 0.33 17.41 -4.43
N ARG A 117 0.73 16.38 -5.19
CA ARG A 117 1.60 16.49 -6.37
C ARG A 117 0.88 17.05 -7.61
N THR A 118 -0.46 17.05 -7.64
CA THR A 118 -1.21 17.80 -8.67
C THR A 118 -1.12 19.32 -8.52
N GLU A 119 -0.56 19.82 -7.42
CA GLU A 119 -0.36 21.25 -7.09
C GLU A 119 -1.65 22.10 -6.93
N LYS A 120 -2.82 21.53 -7.18
CA LYS A 120 -4.11 22.26 -7.18
C LYS A 120 -4.62 22.62 -5.78
N TYR A 121 -4.41 21.75 -4.79
CA TYR A 121 -4.93 21.88 -3.42
C TYR A 121 -3.87 21.62 -2.34
N THR A 122 -2.59 21.67 -2.71
CA THR A 122 -1.44 21.29 -1.86
C THR A 122 -1.49 21.97 -0.50
N ASN A 123 -1.65 23.29 -0.44
CA ASN A 123 -1.64 24.02 0.82
C ASN A 123 -2.79 23.61 1.74
N GLN A 124 -4.00 23.43 1.20
CA GLN A 124 -5.16 23.02 1.98
C GLN A 124 -4.96 21.61 2.55
N ILE A 125 -4.57 20.66 1.70
CA ILE A 125 -4.37 19.26 2.11
C ILE A 125 -3.24 19.19 3.13
N MET A 126 -2.08 19.81 2.88
CA MET A 126 -0.94 19.83 3.81
C MET A 126 -1.30 20.46 5.17
N ASN A 127 -2.10 21.53 5.18
CA ASN A 127 -2.55 22.14 6.43
C ASN A 127 -3.50 21.22 7.22
N ILE A 128 -4.39 20.49 6.53
CA ILE A 128 -5.26 19.49 7.18
C ILE A 128 -4.42 18.35 7.75
N MET A 129 -3.45 17.83 6.99
CA MET A 129 -2.53 16.78 7.43
C MET A 129 -1.76 17.19 8.70
N ARG A 130 -1.33 18.46 8.78
CA ARG A 130 -0.66 19.01 9.98
C ARG A 130 -1.54 18.97 11.22
N GLN A 131 -2.85 19.15 11.07
CA GLN A 131 -3.77 19.22 12.21
C GLN A 131 -3.98 17.87 12.88
N LYS A 132 -3.74 16.74 12.19
CA LYS A 132 -3.98 15.38 12.71
C LYS A 132 -5.38 15.28 13.34
N THR A 133 -6.37 15.83 12.63
CA THR A 133 -7.70 16.12 13.17
C THR A 133 -8.57 14.87 13.27
N ARG A 134 -9.40 14.82 14.31
CA ARG A 134 -10.47 13.83 14.46
C ARG A 134 -11.84 14.35 13.99
N ASN A 135 -11.91 15.59 13.53
CA ASN A 135 -13.17 16.20 13.11
C ASN A 135 -13.62 15.66 11.75
N GLU A 136 -14.75 14.94 11.72
CA GLU A 136 -15.28 14.32 10.51
C GLU A 136 -15.58 15.31 9.38
N ASN A 137 -16.04 16.53 9.68
CA ASN A 137 -16.30 17.54 8.65
C ASN A 137 -15.01 17.98 7.95
N VAL A 138 -13.90 18.06 8.69
CA VAL A 138 -12.59 18.39 8.10
C VAL A 138 -12.08 17.23 7.25
N LYS A 139 -12.29 15.98 7.70
CA LYS A 139 -11.95 14.78 6.92
C LYS A 139 -12.78 14.68 5.63
N LEU A 140 -14.08 14.98 5.69
CA LEU A 140 -14.96 15.03 4.51
C LEU A 140 -14.49 16.09 3.51
N TYR A 141 -14.10 17.28 4.01
CA TYR A 141 -13.55 18.32 3.16
C TYR A 141 -12.22 17.88 2.50
N ALA A 142 -11.33 17.21 3.24
CA ALA A 142 -10.11 16.65 2.67
C ALA A 142 -10.40 15.63 1.57
N ALA A 143 -11.36 14.72 1.80
CA ALA A 143 -11.77 13.72 0.80
C ALA A 143 -12.34 14.37 -0.47
N ASP A 144 -13.11 15.46 -0.35
CA ASP A 144 -13.60 16.25 -1.48
C ASP A 144 -12.47 16.92 -2.28
N LEU A 145 -11.45 17.48 -1.61
CA LEU A 145 -10.28 18.04 -2.28
C LEU A 145 -9.49 16.96 -3.05
N ILE A 146 -9.30 15.80 -2.43
CA ILE A 146 -8.61 14.65 -3.06
C ILE A 146 -9.41 14.15 -4.26
N LEU A 147 -10.74 14.06 -4.16
CA LEU A 147 -11.60 13.74 -5.30
C LEU A 147 -11.44 14.77 -6.44
N LYS A 148 -11.54 16.07 -6.13
CA LYS A 148 -11.44 17.16 -7.12
C LYS A 148 -10.06 17.31 -7.77
N SER A 149 -9.04 16.68 -7.20
CA SER A 149 -7.71 16.58 -7.80
C SER A 149 -7.58 15.43 -8.81
N GLY A 150 -8.60 14.58 -8.95
CA GLY A 150 -8.56 13.38 -9.80
C GLY A 150 -7.81 12.20 -9.17
N SER A 151 -7.43 12.29 -7.89
CA SER A 151 -6.57 11.29 -7.25
C SER A 151 -7.24 9.94 -7.03
N PHE A 152 -8.56 9.89 -6.91
CA PHE A 152 -9.27 8.61 -6.83
C PHE A 152 -9.22 7.85 -8.15
N ASP A 153 -9.49 8.53 -9.27
CA ASP A 153 -9.44 7.92 -10.59
C ASP A 153 -8.02 7.47 -10.92
N TYR A 154 -7.02 8.30 -10.60
CA TYR A 154 -5.60 7.93 -10.72
C TYR A 154 -5.25 6.68 -9.90
N THR A 155 -5.69 6.62 -8.64
CA THR A 155 -5.44 5.47 -7.76
C THR A 155 -6.09 4.19 -8.32
N LEU A 156 -7.33 4.28 -8.82
CA LEU A 156 -8.02 3.15 -9.43
C LEU A 156 -7.31 2.69 -10.71
N GLU A 157 -6.88 3.60 -11.57
CA GLU A 157 -6.13 3.26 -12.78
C GLU A 157 -4.81 2.56 -12.45
N TYR A 158 -4.08 3.07 -11.44
CA TYR A 158 -2.85 2.45 -10.95
C TYR A 158 -3.10 1.03 -10.42
N LEU A 159 -4.17 0.83 -9.63
CA LEU A 159 -4.57 -0.49 -9.14
C LEU A 159 -4.91 -1.46 -10.29
N LYS A 160 -5.64 -1.01 -11.33
CA LYS A 160 -5.96 -1.83 -12.51
C LYS A 160 -4.71 -2.26 -13.26
N LYS A 161 -3.76 -1.33 -13.41
CA LYS A 161 -2.48 -1.61 -14.06
C LYS A 161 -1.69 -2.66 -13.29
N ILE A 162 -1.52 -2.48 -11.98
CA ILE A 162 -0.80 -3.46 -11.15
C ILE A 162 -1.51 -4.80 -11.10
N GLU A 163 -2.84 -4.82 -11.01
CA GLU A 163 -3.61 -6.07 -11.07
C GLU A 163 -3.34 -6.83 -12.39
N THR A 164 -3.30 -6.13 -13.52
CA THR A 164 -2.95 -6.71 -14.82
C THR A 164 -1.52 -7.26 -14.81
N ASP A 165 -0.56 -6.51 -14.27
CA ASP A 165 0.84 -6.95 -14.15
C ASP A 165 0.98 -8.18 -13.24
N ILE A 166 0.19 -8.27 -12.17
CA ILE A 166 0.12 -9.44 -11.28
C ILE A 166 -0.41 -10.66 -12.03
N TYR A 167 -1.50 -10.55 -12.79
CA TYR A 167 -2.01 -11.69 -13.57
C TYR A 167 -1.01 -12.15 -14.63
N ASN A 168 -0.35 -11.22 -15.32
CA ASN A 168 0.68 -11.54 -16.30
C ASN A 168 1.86 -12.31 -15.66
N GLU A 169 2.29 -11.89 -14.47
CA GLU A 169 3.36 -12.55 -13.73
C GLU A 169 2.93 -13.93 -13.21
N ILE A 170 1.68 -14.09 -12.76
CA ILE A 170 1.12 -15.39 -12.37
C ILE A 170 1.18 -16.37 -13.55
N GLU A 171 0.75 -15.94 -14.74
CA GLU A 171 0.80 -16.78 -15.94
C GLU A 171 2.24 -17.08 -16.37
N ALA A 172 3.15 -16.10 -16.30
CA ALA A 172 4.57 -16.29 -16.60
C ALA A 172 5.24 -17.33 -15.68
N LEU A 173 4.77 -17.45 -14.44
CA LEU A 173 5.22 -18.45 -13.46
C LEU A 173 4.48 -19.79 -13.56
N GLY A 174 3.73 -20.03 -14.64
CA GLY A 174 3.03 -21.30 -14.92
C GLY A 174 1.58 -21.36 -14.42
N GLY A 175 1.02 -20.23 -13.99
CA GLY A 175 -0.38 -20.08 -13.62
C GLY A 175 -0.71 -20.55 -12.20
N ASN A 176 -1.63 -19.86 -11.53
CA ASN A 176 -2.11 -20.25 -10.19
C ASN A 176 -3.57 -19.85 -9.97
N LYS A 177 -4.50 -20.76 -10.25
CA LYS A 177 -5.96 -20.52 -10.14
C LYS A 177 -6.40 -20.02 -8.77
N ARG A 178 -5.76 -20.47 -7.68
CA ARG A 178 -6.11 -20.04 -6.32
C ARG A 178 -5.70 -18.60 -6.08
N LEU A 179 -4.47 -18.25 -6.46
CA LEU A 179 -3.99 -16.88 -6.32
C LEU A 179 -4.79 -15.91 -7.22
N SER A 180 -5.09 -16.31 -8.46
CA SER A 180 -5.95 -15.52 -9.35
C SER A 180 -7.35 -15.30 -8.76
N ALA A 181 -7.92 -16.31 -8.09
CA ALA A 181 -9.20 -16.16 -7.42
C ALA A 181 -9.14 -15.20 -6.21
N ILE A 182 -8.04 -15.20 -5.45
CA ILE A 182 -7.82 -14.24 -4.37
C ILE A 182 -7.73 -12.81 -4.94
N MET A 183 -6.98 -12.60 -6.02
CA MET A 183 -6.90 -11.29 -6.68
C MET A 183 -8.26 -10.79 -7.17
N ALA A 184 -9.04 -11.67 -7.83
CA ALA A 184 -10.38 -11.33 -8.27
C ALA A 184 -11.33 -10.96 -7.12
N ALA A 185 -11.18 -11.61 -5.95
CA ALA A 185 -11.95 -11.26 -4.76
C ALA A 185 -11.55 -9.88 -4.20
N LEU A 186 -10.26 -9.60 -4.10
CA LEU A 186 -9.74 -8.31 -3.61
C LEU A 186 -10.17 -7.14 -4.51
N SER A 187 -10.18 -7.35 -5.82
CA SER A 187 -10.54 -6.34 -6.83
C SER A 187 -12.02 -5.96 -6.78
N LYS A 188 -12.91 -6.95 -6.62
CA LYS A 188 -14.38 -6.73 -6.51
C LYS A 188 -14.77 -5.77 -5.38
N GLU A 189 -14.10 -5.86 -4.24
CA GLU A 189 -14.37 -4.99 -3.08
C GLU A 189 -14.03 -3.52 -3.34
N VAL A 190 -13.14 -3.24 -4.30
CA VAL A 190 -12.74 -1.87 -4.70
C VAL A 190 -13.68 -1.31 -5.79
N LYS A 191 -14.61 -2.13 -6.31
CA LYS A 191 -15.44 -1.85 -7.49
C LYS A 191 -14.61 -1.46 -8.72
N LEU A 192 -13.45 -2.11 -8.91
CA LEU A 192 -12.60 -1.93 -10.09
C LEU A 192 -13.30 -2.43 -11.36
#